data_AF-A0A7C7AAY2-F1
#
_entry.id   AF-A0A7C7AAY2-F1
#
_cell.length_a   1.000
_cell.length_b   1.000
_cell.length_c   1.000
_cell.angle_alpha   90.00
_cell.angle_beta   90.00
_cell.angle_gamma   90.00
#
_symmetry.space_group_name_H-M   'P 1'
#
loop_
_entity.id
_entity.type
_entity.pdbx_description
1 polymer ?
#
loop_
_entity_poly.entity_id
_entity_poly.type
_entity_poly.pdbx_seq_one_letter_code
_entity_poly.pdbx_strand_id
1 'polypeptide(L)'
;MKMVFDTIAAISTFPGEAGIGIVRISGDDALEIISKIFKPYKPKNIKKVKSHTLHYGHIVDPETEEVYDEVLVSIMKKPNTYTREDIVEINCHGGIVVTSKILELVLKQGARLAEPGEFTKRAFLNGRIDLSQAEAVIDIITAKTMLANKYAQKQLSGHIGQKMKELKDKIMGLLVHLLALIDFPEDDVEELERKEMLETAKEIVEDIDKLIVSSESGRVIREGLKTAIIGKPNVGKSSLLNALLKENRAIVTDIPGTTRDIIEEYVNVKGIPIKLIDTAGIRDTDELVEKIGVAKSKEVLAEADLILFVLDASRELTKEDYEIFDILVGKNIVFVLNKIDLPKKIDEKELKNLTKDGIIIEVSTVEKIGLQELEDTIYNLVFKGNINVKEDEIITNSRHKEALINAKKYMESVVEAIEREYSEDLITIDLNAALEQIGKITGETATEDLINQIFERFCVGK
;
A
#
# COMPACT_ATOMS: atom_id res chain seq x y z
N MET A 1 16.50 25.77 0.60
CA MET A 1 17.43 25.74 1.76
C MET A 1 18.02 24.35 1.84
N LYS A 2 19.35 24.18 1.85
CA LYS A 2 19.96 22.85 2.00
C LYS A 2 19.87 22.50 3.49
N MET A 3 18.98 21.58 3.86
CA MET A 3 18.95 21.07 5.24
C MET A 3 20.28 20.35 5.49
N VAL A 4 20.98 20.76 6.55
CA VAL A 4 22.19 20.08 7.01
C VAL A 4 21.73 18.98 7.95
N PHE A 5 21.85 17.73 7.50
CA PHE A 5 21.52 16.57 8.30
C PHE A 5 22.77 16.04 9.01
N ASP A 6 22.57 15.42 10.17
CA ASP A 6 23.58 14.60 10.81
C ASP A 6 23.79 13.28 10.04
N THR A 7 24.82 12.51 10.37
CA THR A 7 25.06 11.19 9.76
C THR A 7 24.32 10.11 10.54
N ILE A 8 23.53 9.30 9.85
CA ILE A 8 22.72 8.22 10.44
C ILE A 8 23.23 6.84 10.07
N ALA A 9 22.98 5.86 10.94
CA ALA A 9 23.24 4.46 10.68
C ALA A 9 22.14 3.53 11.20
N ALA A 10 21.92 2.40 10.53
CA ALA A 10 21.03 1.33 10.98
C ALA A 10 21.36 -0.01 10.31
N ILE A 11 20.79 -1.09 10.82
CA ILE A 11 20.76 -2.40 10.15
C ILE A 11 19.64 -2.36 9.09
N SER A 12 19.97 -2.63 7.82
CA SER A 12 19.05 -2.56 6.69
C SER A 12 18.49 -3.93 6.24
N THR A 13 18.92 -5.01 6.89
CA THR A 13 18.44 -6.38 6.66
C THR A 13 17.50 -6.84 7.77
N PHE A 14 16.67 -7.84 7.50
CA PHE A 14 15.78 -8.42 8.52
C PHE A 14 16.60 -8.94 9.71
N PRO A 15 16.20 -8.65 10.97
CA PRO A 15 16.88 -9.16 12.14
C PRO A 15 16.64 -10.67 12.28
N GLY A 16 17.70 -11.46 12.29
CA GLY A 16 17.59 -12.92 12.41
C GLY A 16 18.85 -13.62 11.94
N GLU A 17 18.80 -14.94 11.83
CA GLU A 17 19.89 -15.72 11.26
C GLU A 17 19.82 -15.65 9.72
N ALA A 18 20.79 -14.97 9.12
CA ALA A 18 20.93 -14.88 7.68
C ALA A 18 22.41 -15.02 7.26
N GLY A 19 22.63 -15.41 6.01
CA GLY A 19 23.99 -15.48 5.45
C GLY A 19 24.68 -14.11 5.40
N ILE A 20 23.91 -13.03 5.23
CA ILE A 20 24.40 -11.65 5.08
C ILE A 20 23.56 -10.69 5.93
N GLY A 21 24.24 -9.78 6.62
CA GLY A 21 23.66 -8.62 7.29
C GLY A 21 24.24 -7.33 6.71
N ILE A 22 23.43 -6.27 6.64
CA ILE A 22 23.87 -4.97 6.12
C ILE A 22 23.71 -3.90 7.19
N VAL A 23 24.82 -3.24 7.55
CA VAL A 23 24.80 -1.98 8.31
C VAL A 23 25.00 -0.83 7.32
N ARG A 24 24.01 0.05 7.21
CA ARG A 24 24.02 1.20 6.30
C ARG A 24 24.29 2.48 7.07
N ILE A 25 25.09 3.36 6.48
CA ILE A 25 25.41 4.70 6.97
C ILE A 25 25.07 5.71 5.88
N SER A 26 24.41 6.83 6.21
CA SER A 26 24.10 7.93 5.27
C SER A 26 24.38 9.27 5.92
N GLY A 27 25.09 10.15 5.23
CA GLY A 27 25.37 11.51 5.68
C GLY A 27 26.76 11.99 5.25
N ASP A 28 27.05 13.27 5.53
CA ASP A 28 28.32 13.88 5.11
C ASP A 28 29.56 13.26 5.78
N ASP A 29 29.41 12.63 6.97
CA ASP A 29 30.51 11.97 7.68
C ASP A 29 30.59 10.46 7.40
N ALA A 30 29.74 9.90 6.52
CA ALA A 30 29.70 8.45 6.28
C ALA A 30 31.09 7.89 5.85
N LEU A 31 31.80 8.63 4.98
CA LEU A 31 33.16 8.26 4.55
C LEU A 31 34.22 8.47 5.64
N GLU A 32 34.00 9.43 6.54
CA GLU A 32 34.88 9.66 7.70
C GLU A 32 34.78 8.50 8.67
N ILE A 33 33.55 8.14 9.05
CA ILE A 33 33.25 7.06 10.00
C ILE A 33 33.85 5.74 9.52
N ILE A 34 33.56 5.33 8.27
CA ILE A 34 34.05 4.03 7.77
C ILE A 34 35.57 3.99 7.70
N SER A 35 36.24 5.12 7.44
CA SER A 35 37.70 5.16 7.34
C SER A 35 38.43 4.89 8.64
N LYS A 36 37.75 5.07 9.79
CA LYS A 36 38.30 4.82 11.12
C LYS A 36 38.25 3.35 11.51
N ILE A 37 37.25 2.61 11.01
CA ILE A 37 36.93 1.24 11.47
C ILE A 37 37.20 0.17 10.42
N PHE A 38 37.26 0.53 9.14
CA PHE A 38 37.48 -0.44 8.07
C PHE A 38 38.95 -0.54 7.69
N LYS A 39 39.50 -1.75 7.83
CA LYS A 39 40.85 -2.10 7.41
C LYS A 39 40.81 -2.87 6.08
N PRO A 40 41.08 -2.22 4.93
CA PRO A 40 41.01 -2.89 3.64
C PRO A 40 42.14 -3.92 3.50
N TYR A 41 41.85 -5.06 2.87
CA TYR A 41 42.85 -6.12 2.66
C TYR A 41 44.08 -5.63 1.87
N LYS A 42 43.85 -4.77 0.87
CA LYS A 42 44.90 -4.02 0.17
C LYS A 42 44.92 -2.58 0.68
N PRO A 43 46.07 -2.04 1.14
CA PRO A 43 46.16 -0.66 1.61
C PRO A 43 45.63 0.33 0.57
N LYS A 44 44.57 1.05 0.91
CA LYS A 44 43.97 2.11 0.08
C LYS A 44 43.22 3.10 0.96
N ASN A 45 43.22 4.37 0.56
CA ASN A 45 42.43 5.39 1.22
C ASN A 45 40.97 5.28 0.79
N ILE A 46 40.10 4.78 1.67
CA ILE A 46 38.69 4.52 1.37
C ILE A 46 37.92 5.80 0.99
N LYS A 47 38.32 6.98 1.51
CA LYS A 47 37.69 8.27 1.18
C LYS A 47 37.91 8.66 -0.29
N LYS A 48 39.03 8.23 -0.88
CA LYS A 48 39.44 8.61 -2.25
C LYS A 48 39.06 7.59 -3.32
N VAL A 49 38.38 6.50 -2.95
CA VAL A 49 37.95 5.49 -3.93
C VAL A 49 36.85 6.02 -4.84
N LYS A 50 36.65 5.36 -5.98
CA LYS A 50 35.54 5.67 -6.88
C LYS A 50 34.21 5.36 -6.21
N SER A 51 33.15 6.03 -6.64
CA SER A 51 31.79 5.75 -6.20
C SER A 51 31.32 4.41 -6.80
N HIS A 52 30.38 3.73 -6.14
CA HIS A 52 29.79 2.45 -6.53
C HIS A 52 30.81 1.32 -6.69
N THR A 53 31.76 1.23 -5.74
CA THR A 53 32.75 0.15 -5.71
C THR A 53 32.67 -0.65 -4.41
N LEU A 54 33.00 -1.95 -4.51
CA LEU A 54 33.06 -2.90 -3.40
C LEU A 54 34.50 -3.09 -2.92
N HIS A 55 34.69 -3.12 -1.60
CA HIS A 55 35.99 -3.20 -0.96
C HIS A 55 35.99 -4.30 0.10
N TYR A 56 36.83 -5.31 -0.12
CA TYR A 56 37.05 -6.41 0.84
C TYR A 56 38.08 -6.02 1.92
N GLY A 57 37.80 -6.42 3.16
CA GLY A 57 38.63 -6.18 4.33
C GLY A 57 37.94 -6.60 5.63
N HIS A 58 38.35 -5.99 6.73
CA HIS A 58 37.82 -6.30 8.07
C HIS A 58 37.27 -5.04 8.74
N ILE A 59 36.23 -5.19 9.56
CA ILE A 59 35.86 -4.17 10.55
C ILE A 59 36.65 -4.43 11.82
N VAL A 60 37.36 -3.40 12.29
CA VAL A 60 38.25 -3.45 13.44
C VAL A 60 37.89 -2.32 14.39
N ASP A 61 37.81 -2.63 15.67
CA ASP A 61 37.65 -1.64 16.71
C ASP A 61 38.98 -0.85 16.87
N PRO A 62 38.97 0.48 16.68
CA PRO A 62 40.19 1.28 16.73
C PRO A 62 40.77 1.42 18.16
N GLU A 63 39.99 1.14 19.21
CA GLU A 63 40.46 1.24 20.60
C GLU A 63 41.08 -0.06 21.09
N THR A 64 40.48 -1.20 20.74
CA THR A 64 40.89 -2.53 21.23
C THR A 64 41.72 -3.34 20.23
N GLU A 65 41.75 -2.90 18.96
CA GLU A 65 42.27 -3.65 17.81
C GLU A 65 41.57 -5.01 17.56
N GLU A 66 40.43 -5.27 18.21
CA GLU A 66 39.63 -6.48 18.01
C GLU A 66 39.01 -6.47 16.60
N VAL A 67 39.14 -7.59 15.89
CA VAL A 67 38.48 -7.81 14.60
C VAL A 67 37.06 -8.28 14.85
N TYR A 68 36.08 -7.49 14.40
CA TYR A 68 34.67 -7.81 14.60
C TYR A 68 34.16 -8.75 13.51
N ASP A 69 34.51 -8.49 12.25
CA ASP A 69 34.11 -9.34 11.12
C ASP A 69 34.95 -9.11 9.86
N GLU A 70 34.95 -10.10 8.98
CA GLU A 70 35.39 -10.01 7.60
C GLU A 70 34.22 -9.56 6.70
N VAL A 71 34.39 -8.47 5.94
CA VAL A 71 33.28 -7.76 5.30
C VAL A 71 33.56 -7.33 3.86
N LEU A 72 32.48 -7.03 3.15
CA LEU A 72 32.50 -6.21 1.93
C LEU A 72 31.88 -4.84 2.20
N VAL A 73 32.65 -3.77 1.99
CA VAL A 73 32.18 -2.39 2.13
C VAL A 73 31.88 -1.80 0.76
N SER A 74 30.63 -1.37 0.55
CA SER A 74 30.21 -0.59 -0.62
C SER A 74 30.35 0.90 -0.33
N ILE A 75 31.00 1.64 -1.23
CA ILE A 75 31.13 3.09 -1.14
C ILE A 75 30.30 3.75 -2.25
N MET A 76 29.28 4.53 -1.88
CA MET A 76 28.42 5.26 -2.81
C MET A 76 28.45 6.74 -2.47
N LYS A 77 28.89 7.58 -3.41
CA LYS A 77 29.05 9.03 -3.21
C LYS A 77 27.88 9.81 -3.82
N LYS A 78 27.48 10.90 -3.16
CA LYS A 78 26.46 11.84 -3.63
C LYS A 78 26.78 12.41 -5.01
N PRO A 79 25.76 12.80 -5.81
CA PRO A 79 24.33 12.74 -5.53
C PRO A 79 23.67 11.40 -5.91
N ASN A 80 24.41 10.47 -6.51
CA ASN A 80 23.85 9.27 -7.13
C ASN A 80 23.65 8.13 -6.10
N THR A 81 22.94 8.40 -5.02
CA THR A 81 22.70 7.45 -3.92
C THR A 81 21.23 7.47 -3.51
N TYR A 82 20.79 6.50 -2.70
CA TYR A 82 19.40 6.40 -2.26
C TYR A 82 18.91 7.68 -1.55
N THR A 83 19.70 8.23 -0.64
CA THR A 83 19.36 9.46 0.09
C THR A 83 19.83 10.73 -0.61
N ARG A 84 20.57 10.63 -1.73
CA ARG A 84 21.38 11.72 -2.34
C ARG A 84 22.52 12.26 -1.47
N GLU A 85 22.84 11.57 -0.38
CA GLU A 85 24.00 11.83 0.48
C GLU A 85 25.12 10.80 0.21
N ASP A 86 26.28 10.92 0.86
CA ASP A 86 27.24 9.83 0.83
C ASP A 86 26.68 8.64 1.64
N ILE A 87 26.73 7.44 1.05
CA ILE A 87 26.26 6.19 1.65
C ILE A 87 27.40 5.19 1.71
N VAL A 88 27.52 4.53 2.86
CA VAL A 88 28.36 3.35 3.07
C VAL A 88 27.47 2.18 3.47
N GLU A 89 27.68 1.02 2.84
CA GLU A 89 27.04 -0.23 3.28
C GLU A 89 28.11 -1.25 3.66
N ILE A 90 28.04 -1.75 4.89
CA ILE A 90 28.91 -2.80 5.43
C ILE A 90 28.14 -4.11 5.33
N ASN A 91 28.56 -4.97 4.39
CA ASN A 91 28.02 -6.31 4.21
C ASN A 91 28.84 -7.28 5.06
N CYS A 92 28.25 -7.73 6.16
CA CYS A 92 28.84 -8.60 7.18
C CYS A 92 28.09 -9.92 7.26
N HIS A 93 28.57 -10.86 8.07
CA HIS A 93 27.82 -12.07 8.39
C HIS A 93 26.52 -11.70 9.11
N GLY A 94 25.40 -12.28 8.68
CA GLY A 94 24.05 -11.90 9.14
C GLY A 94 23.68 -12.37 10.54
N GLY A 95 24.63 -12.54 11.45
CA GLY A 95 24.36 -12.84 12.85
C GLY A 95 23.95 -11.59 13.63
N ILE A 96 22.97 -11.72 14.54
CA ILE A 96 22.47 -10.61 15.38
C ILE A 96 23.62 -9.96 16.17
N VAL A 97 24.52 -10.76 16.73
CA VAL A 97 25.66 -10.26 17.52
C VAL A 97 26.62 -9.45 16.66
N VAL A 98 26.96 -9.94 15.47
CA VAL A 98 27.92 -9.31 14.55
C VAL A 98 27.37 -7.98 14.06
N THR A 99 26.15 -7.98 13.54
CA THR A 99 25.47 -6.78 13.03
C THR A 99 25.29 -5.71 14.11
N SER A 100 24.91 -6.12 15.34
CA SER A 100 24.76 -5.19 16.47
C SER A 100 26.09 -4.58 16.91
N LYS A 101 27.16 -5.38 17.00
CA LYS A 101 28.51 -4.88 17.33
C LYS A 101 29.02 -3.88 16.30
N ILE A 102 28.86 -4.18 15.01
CA ILE A 102 29.27 -3.27 13.93
C ILE A 102 28.46 -1.98 13.98
N LEU A 103 27.14 -2.05 14.19
CA LEU A 103 26.31 -0.85 14.35
C LEU A 103 26.75 -0.02 15.55
N GLU A 104 26.95 -0.63 16.73
CA GLU A 104 27.42 0.07 17.92
C GLU A 104 28.76 0.79 17.67
N LEU A 105 29.69 0.12 16.99
CA LEU A 105 30.96 0.71 16.61
C LEU A 105 30.78 1.92 15.69
N VAL A 106 29.91 1.82 14.68
CA VAL A 106 29.57 2.94 13.78
C VAL A 106 28.98 4.13 14.56
N LEU A 107 28.11 3.88 15.53
CA LEU A 107 27.52 4.92 16.38
C LEU A 107 28.59 5.60 17.24
N LYS A 108 29.51 4.83 17.86
CA LYS A 108 30.64 5.37 18.63
C LYS A 108 31.53 6.31 17.81
N GLN A 109 31.60 6.13 16.49
CA GLN A 109 32.42 6.96 15.59
C GLN A 109 31.74 8.25 15.12
N GLY A 110 30.49 8.51 15.53
CA GLY A 110 29.79 9.78 15.31
C GLY A 110 28.48 9.68 14.53
N ALA A 111 28.02 8.48 14.15
CA ALA A 111 26.68 8.32 13.59
C ALA A 111 25.61 8.32 14.69
N ARG A 112 24.42 8.83 14.38
CA ARG A 112 23.21 8.62 15.18
C ARG A 112 22.45 7.39 14.66
N LEU A 113 21.72 6.70 15.53
CA LEU A 113 20.79 5.66 15.10
C LEU A 113 19.66 6.29 14.27
N ALA A 114 19.41 5.74 13.08
CA ALA A 114 18.34 6.23 12.20
C ALA A 114 16.95 6.01 12.83
N GLU A 115 16.05 6.96 12.63
CA GLU A 115 14.64 6.82 12.93
C GLU A 115 13.94 5.89 11.90
N PRO A 116 12.75 5.33 12.21
CA PRO A 116 11.93 4.61 11.24
C PRO A 116 11.71 5.44 9.97
N GLY A 117 11.96 4.85 8.79
CA GLY A 117 11.73 5.56 7.52
C GLY A 117 12.74 6.65 7.19
N GLU A 118 13.73 6.94 8.04
CA GLU A 118 14.55 8.14 7.90
C GLU A 118 15.38 8.16 6.61
N PHE A 119 15.86 7.00 6.13
CA PHE A 119 16.57 6.91 4.85
C PHE A 119 15.65 7.30 3.69
N THR A 120 14.42 6.78 3.67
CA THR A 120 13.43 7.14 2.64
C THR A 120 12.98 8.59 2.78
N LYS A 121 12.82 9.10 4.01
CA LYS A 121 12.50 10.51 4.30
C LYS A 121 13.57 11.44 3.74
N ARG A 122 14.85 11.13 3.94
CA ARG A 122 15.96 11.91 3.35
C ARG A 122 15.99 11.84 1.82
N ALA A 123 15.66 10.70 1.23
CA ALA A 123 15.50 10.59 -0.22
C ALA A 123 14.42 11.54 -0.77
N PHE A 124 13.29 11.63 -0.06
CA PHE A 124 12.21 12.59 -0.35
C PHE A 124 12.65 14.05 -0.16
N LEU A 125 13.21 14.41 1.01
CA LEU A 125 13.64 15.78 1.33
C LEU A 125 14.75 16.29 0.40
N ASN A 126 15.60 15.39 -0.11
CA ASN A 126 16.63 15.73 -1.10
C ASN A 126 16.10 15.72 -2.54
N GLY A 127 14.79 15.52 -2.75
CA GLY A 127 14.11 15.60 -4.04
C GLY A 127 14.44 14.45 -4.99
N ARG A 128 14.85 13.28 -4.47
CA ARG A 128 15.07 12.07 -5.29
C ARG A 128 13.75 11.42 -5.69
N ILE A 129 12.81 11.41 -4.76
CA ILE A 129 11.49 10.80 -4.88
C ILE A 129 10.45 11.76 -4.33
N ASP A 130 9.21 11.67 -4.82
CA ASP A 130 8.06 12.34 -4.21
C ASP A 130 7.44 11.49 -3.08
N LEU A 131 6.46 12.03 -2.36
CA LEU A 131 5.82 11.35 -1.23
C LEU A 131 5.03 10.09 -1.67
N SER A 132 4.43 10.11 -2.85
CA SER A 132 3.73 8.95 -3.40
C SER A 132 4.70 7.80 -3.73
N GLN A 133 5.90 8.13 -4.22
CA GLN A 133 6.97 7.16 -4.46
C GLN A 133 7.55 6.62 -3.15
N ALA A 134 7.66 7.46 -2.11
CA ALA A 134 8.07 7.01 -0.80
C ALA A 134 7.10 5.97 -0.22
N GLU A 135 5.79 6.23 -0.26
CA GLU A 135 4.77 5.27 0.18
C GLU A 135 4.85 3.95 -0.60
N ALA A 136 5.12 4.01 -1.90
CA ALA A 136 5.28 2.83 -2.75
C ALA A 136 6.45 1.92 -2.32
N VAL A 137 7.48 2.46 -1.64
CA VAL A 137 8.57 1.64 -1.08
C VAL A 137 8.04 0.67 -0.03
N ILE A 138 7.15 1.12 0.88
CA ILE A 138 6.51 0.23 1.86
C ILE A 138 5.62 -0.78 1.15
N ASP A 139 4.84 -0.32 0.19
CA ASP A 139 3.88 -1.18 -0.51
C ASP A 139 4.61 -2.32 -1.26
N ILE A 140 5.80 -2.07 -1.83
CA ILE A 140 6.63 -3.13 -2.43
C ILE A 140 7.09 -4.14 -1.38
N ILE A 141 7.52 -3.67 -0.21
CA ILE A 141 8.05 -4.52 0.88
C ILE A 141 6.94 -5.38 1.49
N THR A 142 5.74 -4.83 1.61
CA THR A 142 4.61 -5.45 2.32
C THR A 142 3.62 -6.17 1.41
N ALA A 143 3.76 -6.04 0.08
CA ALA A 143 2.90 -6.64 -0.92
C ALA A 143 2.67 -8.14 -0.67
N LYS A 144 1.39 -8.53 -0.63
CA LYS A 144 0.97 -9.93 -0.42
C LYS A 144 0.78 -10.71 -1.72
N THR A 145 0.64 -10.00 -2.84
CA THR A 145 0.43 -10.61 -4.16
C THR A 145 1.31 -9.94 -5.21
N MET A 146 1.57 -10.65 -6.31
CA MET A 146 2.31 -10.11 -7.45
C MET A 146 1.60 -8.92 -8.10
N LEU A 147 0.26 -8.89 -8.05
CA LEU A 147 -0.51 -7.76 -8.56
C LEU A 147 -0.27 -6.51 -7.71
N ALA A 148 -0.37 -6.62 -6.37
CA ALA A 148 -0.06 -5.53 -5.46
C ALA A 148 1.37 -5.00 -5.66
N ASN A 149 2.33 -5.92 -5.79
CA ASN A 149 3.72 -5.57 -6.05
C ASN A 149 3.90 -4.84 -7.40
N LYS A 150 3.22 -5.29 -8.46
CA LYS A 150 3.24 -4.65 -9.79
C LYS A 150 2.74 -3.21 -9.72
N TYR A 151 1.63 -2.95 -9.02
CA TYR A 151 1.12 -1.57 -8.85
C TYR A 151 2.06 -0.70 -8.01
N ALA A 152 2.60 -1.24 -6.92
CA ALA A 152 3.57 -0.52 -6.11
C ALA A 152 4.85 -0.18 -6.90
N GLN A 153 5.34 -1.07 -7.77
CA GLN A 153 6.45 -0.76 -8.68
C GLN A 153 6.12 0.33 -9.70
N LYS A 154 4.91 0.32 -10.28
CA LYS A 154 4.46 1.40 -11.17
C LYS A 154 4.43 2.75 -10.43
N GLN A 155 3.88 2.77 -9.21
CA GLN A 155 3.87 3.98 -8.39
C GLN A 155 5.30 4.45 -8.07
N LEU A 156 6.21 3.54 -7.71
CA LEU A 156 7.62 3.87 -7.47
C LEU A 156 8.31 4.47 -8.72
N SER A 157 7.91 4.05 -9.92
CA SER A 157 8.40 4.64 -11.18
C SER A 157 7.93 6.07 -11.44
N GLY A 158 7.03 6.61 -10.60
CA GLY A 158 6.58 8.00 -10.64
C GLY A 158 5.26 8.23 -11.39
N HIS A 159 4.49 7.17 -11.69
CA HIS A 159 3.25 7.30 -12.46
C HIS A 159 2.23 8.24 -11.80
N ILE A 160 2.06 8.14 -10.47
CA ILE A 160 1.17 9.03 -9.71
C ILE A 160 1.67 10.47 -9.74
N GLY A 161 2.97 10.69 -9.50
CA GLY A 161 3.57 12.02 -9.60
C GLY A 161 3.36 12.67 -10.96
N GLN A 162 3.50 11.91 -12.06
CA GLN A 162 3.22 12.40 -13.40
C GLN A 162 1.74 12.78 -13.58
N LYS A 163 0.81 11.95 -13.12
CA LYS A 163 -0.63 12.26 -13.19
C LYS A 163 -1.02 13.49 -12.37
N MET A 164 -0.46 13.63 -11.18
CA MET A 164 -0.69 14.82 -10.35
C MET A 164 -0.11 16.07 -11.01
N LYS A 165 1.04 15.95 -11.67
CA LYS A 165 1.61 17.03 -12.46
C LYS A 165 0.72 17.42 -13.64
N GLU A 166 0.18 16.45 -14.39
CA GLU A 166 -0.76 16.71 -15.50
C GLU A 166 -2.00 17.50 -15.02
N LEU A 167 -2.61 17.10 -13.90
CA LEU A 167 -3.74 17.84 -13.30
C LEU A 167 -3.32 19.23 -12.84
N LYS A 168 -2.17 19.34 -12.17
CA LYS A 168 -1.64 20.60 -11.66
C LYS A 168 -1.38 21.58 -12.80
N ASP A 169 -0.78 21.12 -13.90
CA ASP A 169 -0.49 21.95 -15.07
C ASP A 169 -1.78 22.48 -15.71
N LYS A 170 -2.85 21.67 -15.78
CA LYS A 170 -4.19 22.12 -16.25
C LYS A 170 -4.79 23.19 -15.32
N ILE A 171 -4.79 22.95 -14.01
CA ILE A 171 -5.34 23.90 -13.02
C ILE A 171 -4.52 25.20 -12.98
N MET A 172 -3.20 25.10 -13.09
CA MET A 172 -2.30 26.25 -13.17
C MET A 172 -2.58 27.08 -14.43
N GLY A 173 -2.88 26.43 -15.56
CA GLY A 173 -3.30 27.10 -16.79
C GLY A 173 -4.53 28.00 -16.58
N LEU A 174 -5.57 27.46 -15.92
CA LEU A 174 -6.76 28.24 -15.54
C LEU A 174 -6.42 29.41 -14.61
N LEU A 175 -5.57 29.16 -13.61
CA LEU A 175 -5.17 30.18 -12.65
C LEU A 175 -4.39 31.32 -13.31
N VAL A 176 -3.44 31.01 -14.19
CA VAL A 176 -2.67 32.01 -14.94
C VAL A 176 -3.57 32.85 -15.83
N HIS A 177 -4.55 32.23 -16.47
CA HIS A 177 -5.52 32.94 -17.29
C HIS A 177 -6.35 33.94 -16.46
N LEU A 178 -6.89 33.51 -15.32
CA LEU A 178 -7.63 34.38 -14.40
C LEU A 178 -6.80 35.53 -13.84
N LEU A 179 -5.55 35.28 -13.46
CA LEU A 179 -4.68 36.32 -12.93
C LEU A 179 -4.40 37.42 -13.97
N ALA A 180 -4.28 37.05 -15.25
CA ALA A 180 -4.15 38.05 -16.32
C ALA A 180 -5.40 38.94 -16.44
N LEU A 181 -6.60 38.36 -16.33
CA LEU A 181 -7.87 39.10 -16.36
C LEU A 181 -8.02 40.05 -15.17
N ILE A 182 -7.57 39.63 -13.98
CA ILE A 182 -7.58 40.47 -12.77
C ILE A 182 -6.63 41.66 -12.91
N ASP A 183 -5.44 41.45 -13.49
CA ASP A 183 -4.44 42.50 -13.70
C ASP A 183 -4.85 43.51 -14.78
N PHE A 184 -5.68 43.10 -15.75
CA PHE A 184 -6.13 43.92 -16.88
C PHE A 184 -7.67 43.92 -17.05
N PRO A 185 -8.43 44.51 -16.11
CA PRO A 185 -9.89 44.47 -16.10
C PRO A 185 -10.57 45.30 -17.21
N GLU A 186 -9.80 46.05 -18.01
CA GLU A 186 -10.30 46.78 -19.18
C GLU A 186 -10.48 45.87 -20.42
N ASP A 187 -9.90 44.67 -20.39
CA ASP A 187 -10.11 43.62 -21.39
C ASP A 187 -11.33 42.79 -20.96
N ASP A 188 -12.50 43.05 -21.54
CA ASP A 188 -13.71 42.24 -21.30
C ASP A 188 -13.44 40.78 -21.69
N VAL A 189 -13.72 39.83 -20.78
CA VAL A 189 -13.65 38.40 -21.08
C VAL A 189 -14.63 38.05 -22.19
N GLU A 190 -14.13 37.56 -23.32
CA GLU A 190 -15.02 37.12 -24.40
C GLU A 190 -15.84 35.89 -23.97
N GLU A 191 -17.09 35.79 -24.44
CA GLU A 191 -17.97 34.65 -24.15
C GLU A 191 -17.33 33.30 -24.54
N LEU A 192 -16.47 33.32 -25.56
CA LEU A 192 -15.70 32.16 -26.00
C LEU A 192 -14.66 31.72 -24.96
N GLU A 193 -13.92 32.67 -24.37
CA GLU A 193 -12.89 32.39 -23.37
C GLU A 193 -13.50 31.79 -22.09
N ARG A 194 -14.63 32.35 -21.63
CA ARG A 194 -15.36 31.81 -20.47
C ARG A 194 -15.83 30.38 -20.71
N LYS A 195 -16.29 30.08 -21.93
CA LYS A 195 -16.71 28.73 -22.31
C LYS A 195 -15.54 27.75 -22.32
N GLU A 196 -14.39 28.14 -22.86
CA GLU A 196 -13.17 27.31 -22.85
C GLU A 196 -12.67 27.01 -21.43
N MET A 197 -12.72 28.00 -20.54
CA MET A 197 -12.39 27.81 -19.13
C MET A 197 -13.35 26.82 -18.43
N LEU A 198 -14.65 26.94 -18.71
CA LEU A 198 -15.66 26.04 -18.15
C LEU A 198 -15.47 24.60 -18.65
N GLU A 199 -15.20 24.42 -19.94
CA GLU A 199 -14.91 23.11 -20.52
C GLU A 199 -13.67 22.49 -19.87
N THR A 200 -12.58 23.26 -19.74
CA THR A 200 -11.35 22.81 -19.07
C THR A 200 -11.59 22.44 -17.60
N ALA A 201 -12.37 23.24 -16.86
CA ALA A 201 -12.70 22.95 -15.46
C ALA A 201 -13.51 21.65 -15.33
N LYS A 202 -14.49 21.42 -16.22
CA LYS A 202 -15.26 20.17 -16.28
C LYS A 202 -14.40 18.96 -16.61
N GLU A 203 -13.48 19.09 -17.56
CA GLU A 203 -12.52 18.02 -17.88
C GLU A 203 -11.64 17.65 -16.67
N ILE A 204 -11.17 18.63 -15.91
CA ILE A 204 -10.38 18.39 -14.68
C ILE A 204 -11.22 17.62 -13.65
N VAL A 205 -12.49 17.99 -13.46
CA VAL A 205 -13.41 17.27 -12.56
C VAL A 205 -13.59 15.82 -13.01
N GLU A 206 -13.79 15.57 -14.30
CA GLU A 206 -13.91 14.22 -14.86
C GLU A 206 -12.64 13.39 -14.67
N ASP A 207 -11.46 13.99 -14.89
CA ASP A 207 -10.18 13.31 -14.70
C ASP A 207 -9.95 12.95 -13.23
N ILE A 208 -10.31 13.83 -12.30
CA ILE A 208 -10.26 13.54 -10.86
C ILE A 208 -11.26 12.43 -10.50
N ASP A 209 -12.47 12.45 -11.07
CA ASP A 209 -13.50 11.44 -10.79
C ASP A 209 -13.06 10.04 -11.22
N LYS A 210 -12.44 9.91 -12.39
CA LYS A 210 -11.85 8.63 -12.86
C LYS A 210 -10.85 8.06 -11.86
N LEU A 211 -9.99 8.90 -11.28
CA LEU A 211 -9.01 8.50 -10.26
C LEU A 211 -9.68 8.13 -8.93
N ILE A 212 -10.75 8.81 -8.54
CA ILE A 212 -11.51 8.47 -7.33
C ILE A 212 -12.23 7.13 -7.52
N VAL A 213 -12.83 6.88 -8.68
CA VAL A 213 -13.53 5.63 -8.97
C VAL A 213 -12.57 4.43 -8.94
N SER A 214 -11.35 4.59 -9.48
CA SER A 214 -10.34 3.52 -9.46
C SER A 214 -9.80 3.21 -8.05
N SER A 215 -9.99 4.12 -7.09
CA SER A 215 -9.41 4.00 -5.75
C SER A 215 -9.93 2.84 -4.91
N GLU A 216 -11.17 2.40 -5.14
CA GLU A 216 -11.76 1.30 -4.38
C GLU A 216 -11.09 -0.04 -4.72
N SER A 217 -10.93 -0.32 -6.01
CA SER A 217 -10.19 -1.50 -6.46
C SER A 217 -8.71 -1.41 -6.05
N GLY A 218 -8.12 -0.22 -6.08
CA GLY A 218 -6.74 0.01 -5.62
C GLY A 218 -6.55 -0.27 -4.13
N ARG A 219 -7.49 0.13 -3.27
CA ARG A 219 -7.48 -0.20 -1.83
C ARG A 219 -7.49 -1.70 -1.64
N VAL A 220 -8.39 -2.42 -2.32
CA VAL A 220 -8.49 -3.88 -2.24
C VAL A 220 -7.21 -4.57 -2.70
N ILE A 221 -6.58 -4.09 -3.77
CA ILE A 221 -5.29 -4.63 -4.25
C ILE A 221 -4.18 -4.43 -3.21
N ARG A 222 -4.16 -3.29 -2.52
CA ARG A 222 -3.12 -2.92 -1.56
C ARG A 222 -3.30 -3.58 -0.19
N GLU A 223 -4.47 -3.39 0.42
CA GLU A 223 -4.75 -3.79 1.82
C GLU A 223 -5.35 -5.21 1.91
N GLY A 224 -5.96 -5.65 0.83
CA GLY A 224 -6.71 -6.89 0.73
C GLY A 224 -8.22 -6.71 0.87
N LEU A 225 -8.96 -7.63 0.26
CA LEU A 225 -10.41 -7.76 0.40
C LEU A 225 -10.70 -8.44 1.73
N LYS A 226 -11.29 -7.71 2.67
CA LYS A 226 -11.72 -8.26 3.95
C LYS A 226 -12.89 -9.21 3.74
N THR A 227 -12.67 -10.50 3.92
CA THR A 227 -13.66 -11.53 3.62
C THR A 227 -14.03 -12.33 4.87
N ALA A 228 -15.32 -12.38 5.17
CA ALA A 228 -15.87 -13.26 6.19
C ALA A 228 -16.43 -14.54 5.56
N ILE A 229 -16.05 -15.71 6.09
CA ILE A 229 -16.64 -17.00 5.68
C ILE A 229 -17.62 -17.43 6.75
N ILE A 230 -18.91 -17.40 6.41
CA ILE A 230 -19.99 -17.71 7.34
C ILE A 230 -20.78 -18.92 6.86
N GLY A 231 -21.52 -19.53 7.77
CA GLY A 231 -22.23 -20.77 7.52
C GLY A 231 -22.35 -21.57 8.79
N LYS A 232 -23.18 -22.61 8.77
CA LYS A 232 -23.34 -23.50 9.92
C LYS A 232 -22.13 -24.40 10.17
N PRO A 233 -22.09 -25.12 11.30
CA PRO A 233 -21.17 -26.23 11.46
C PRO A 233 -21.32 -27.26 10.32
N ASN A 234 -20.21 -27.86 9.90
CA ASN A 234 -20.18 -28.97 8.93
C ASN A 234 -20.69 -28.70 7.50
N VAL A 235 -20.98 -27.44 7.12
CA VAL A 235 -21.29 -27.06 5.72
C VAL A 235 -20.05 -27.05 4.80
N GLY A 236 -18.86 -27.17 5.39
CA GLY A 236 -17.58 -27.25 4.66
C GLY A 236 -16.82 -25.93 4.55
N LYS A 237 -17.03 -24.97 5.47
CA LYS A 237 -16.24 -23.72 5.56
C LYS A 237 -14.73 -23.98 5.61
N SER A 238 -14.28 -24.84 6.52
CA SER A 238 -12.86 -25.19 6.65
C SER A 238 -12.32 -25.94 5.45
N SER A 239 -13.16 -26.74 4.78
CA SER A 239 -12.79 -27.42 3.53
C SER A 239 -12.62 -26.44 2.38
N LEU A 240 -13.51 -25.46 2.25
CA LEU A 240 -13.43 -24.38 1.26
C LEU A 240 -12.18 -23.52 1.48
N LEU A 241 -11.96 -23.10 2.73
CA LEU A 241 -10.78 -22.32 3.09
C LEU A 241 -9.48 -23.09 2.83
N ASN A 242 -9.43 -24.38 3.16
CA ASN A 242 -8.26 -25.20 2.86
C ASN A 242 -8.06 -25.40 1.35
N ALA A 243 -9.13 -25.53 0.57
CA ALA A 243 -9.04 -25.62 -0.88
C ALA A 243 -8.45 -24.32 -1.47
N LEU A 244 -8.97 -23.17 -1.04
CA LEU A 244 -8.48 -21.84 -1.42
C LEU A 244 -7.02 -21.61 -0.97
N LEU A 245 -6.66 -22.01 0.25
CA LEU A 245 -5.28 -21.89 0.76
C LEU A 245 -4.30 -22.78 0.01
N LYS A 246 -4.65 -24.05 -0.26
CA LYS A 246 -3.72 -25.01 -0.90
C LYS A 246 -3.36 -24.63 -2.32
N GLU A 247 -4.29 -24.00 -3.05
CA GLU A 247 -4.06 -23.58 -4.43
C GLU A 247 -3.44 -22.18 -4.51
N ASN A 248 -3.68 -21.33 -3.49
CA ASN A 248 -3.42 -19.90 -3.58
C ASN A 248 -2.76 -19.28 -2.33
N ARG A 249 -1.84 -19.98 -1.64
CA ARG A 249 -1.06 -19.33 -0.58
C ARG A 249 -0.42 -18.06 -1.15
N ALA A 250 -0.76 -16.91 -0.58
CA ALA A 250 0.02 -15.71 -0.76
C ALA A 250 1.47 -16.02 -0.36
N ILE A 251 2.44 -15.39 -1.02
CA ILE A 251 3.87 -15.57 -0.70
C ILE A 251 4.08 -14.94 0.67
N VAL A 252 3.77 -15.69 1.73
CA VAL A 252 4.02 -15.34 3.12
C VAL A 252 5.07 -16.32 3.56
N THR A 253 6.25 -15.80 3.86
CA THR A 253 7.33 -16.57 4.45
C THR A 253 6.95 -16.89 5.90
N ASP A 254 7.01 -18.17 6.26
CA ASP A 254 6.96 -18.63 7.66
C ASP A 254 8.24 -18.13 8.37
N ILE A 255 8.25 -16.87 8.80
CA ILE A 255 9.36 -16.31 9.58
C ILE A 255 8.99 -16.45 11.07
N PRO A 256 9.74 -17.24 11.87
CA PRO A 256 9.55 -17.31 13.31
C PRO A 256 9.80 -15.93 13.94
N GLY A 257 8.86 -15.43 14.74
CA GLY A 257 9.03 -14.18 15.47
C GLY A 257 8.30 -12.95 14.91
N THR A 258 7.37 -13.11 13.96
CA THR A 258 6.36 -12.07 13.73
C THR A 258 5.63 -11.84 15.05
N THR A 259 5.45 -10.58 15.42
CA THR A 259 4.80 -10.17 16.67
C THR A 259 3.47 -10.90 16.87
N ARG A 260 3.11 -11.10 18.15
CA ARG A 260 2.00 -11.87 18.72
C ARG A 260 0.58 -11.46 18.28
N ASP A 261 0.44 -10.80 17.14
CA ASP A 261 -0.82 -10.51 16.52
C ASP A 261 -1.22 -11.67 15.63
N ILE A 262 -2.49 -12.06 15.78
CA ILE A 262 -3.25 -13.02 14.98
C ILE A 262 -2.61 -13.22 13.60
N ILE A 263 -2.21 -14.45 13.25
CA ILE A 263 -1.76 -14.79 11.90
C ILE A 263 -2.95 -14.49 10.97
N GLU A 264 -2.98 -13.27 10.42
CA GLU A 264 -3.93 -12.87 9.40
C GLU A 264 -3.63 -13.73 8.17
N GLU A 265 -4.52 -14.67 7.87
CA GLU A 265 -4.36 -15.55 6.73
C GLU A 265 -4.79 -14.79 5.46
N TYR A 266 -3.81 -14.47 4.63
CA TYR A 266 -4.03 -13.95 3.29
C TYR A 266 -4.10 -15.09 2.27
N VAL A 267 -5.16 -15.10 1.45
CA VAL A 267 -5.31 -15.98 0.29
C VAL A 267 -5.15 -15.16 -0.99
N ASN A 268 -4.39 -15.62 -1.97
CA ASN A 268 -4.18 -14.90 -3.23
C ASN A 268 -5.16 -15.35 -4.32
N VAL A 269 -6.33 -14.73 -4.45
CA VAL A 269 -7.29 -15.08 -5.50
C VAL A 269 -7.05 -14.22 -6.74
N LYS A 270 -6.49 -14.81 -7.80
CA LYS A 270 -6.20 -14.12 -9.08
C LYS A 270 -5.41 -12.80 -8.92
N GLY A 271 -4.50 -12.75 -7.95
CA GLY A 271 -3.72 -11.55 -7.64
C GLY A 271 -4.35 -10.63 -6.58
N ILE A 272 -5.59 -10.87 -6.16
CA ILE A 272 -6.25 -10.12 -5.09
C ILE A 272 -5.91 -10.76 -3.74
N PRO A 273 -5.34 -10.01 -2.78
CA PRO A 273 -5.17 -10.51 -1.42
C PRO A 273 -6.54 -10.58 -0.75
N ILE A 274 -7.01 -11.76 -0.39
CA ILE A 274 -8.19 -11.93 0.46
C ILE A 274 -7.70 -12.03 1.90
N LYS A 275 -8.10 -11.07 2.72
CA LYS A 275 -7.83 -11.05 4.16
C LYS A 275 -9.00 -11.70 4.89
N LEU A 276 -8.77 -12.88 5.46
CA LEU A 276 -9.80 -13.59 6.19
C LEU A 276 -9.98 -12.96 7.58
N ILE A 277 -11.20 -12.47 7.87
CA ILE A 277 -11.53 -11.95 9.20
C ILE A 277 -11.98 -13.12 10.08
N ASP A 278 -11.34 -13.26 11.25
CA ASP A 278 -11.67 -14.22 12.32
C ASP A 278 -11.36 -15.70 12.03
N THR A 279 -10.07 -16.06 11.92
CA THR A 279 -9.58 -17.45 11.78
C THR A 279 -9.39 -18.19 13.11
N ALA A 280 -9.59 -17.54 14.26
CA ALA A 280 -9.48 -18.18 15.57
C ALA A 280 -10.50 -19.32 15.76
N GLY A 281 -11.59 -19.33 14.98
CA GLY A 281 -12.58 -20.42 14.95
C GLY A 281 -12.39 -21.45 13.82
N ILE A 282 -11.34 -21.35 13.00
CA ILE A 282 -11.08 -22.27 11.88
C ILE A 282 -10.01 -23.31 12.24
N ARG A 283 -9.08 -22.97 13.14
CA ARG A 283 -7.98 -23.85 13.55
C ARG A 283 -8.26 -24.69 14.80
N ASP A 284 -9.22 -24.30 15.63
CA ASP A 284 -9.66 -25.12 16.77
C ASP A 284 -11.02 -25.77 16.52
N THR A 285 -10.99 -27.08 16.54
CA THR A 285 -12.05 -28.08 16.44
C THR A 285 -13.31 -27.78 17.27
N ASP A 286 -14.47 -28.02 16.63
CA ASP A 286 -15.77 -28.47 17.16
C ASP A 286 -16.47 -27.83 18.38
N GLU A 287 -15.93 -26.85 19.11
CA GLU A 287 -16.58 -26.38 20.36
C GLU A 287 -16.72 -24.86 20.57
N LEU A 288 -16.43 -24.01 19.57
CA LEU A 288 -16.49 -22.54 19.74
C LEU A 288 -17.61 -21.81 18.98
N VAL A 289 -18.42 -22.52 18.19
CA VAL A 289 -19.59 -21.92 17.49
C VAL A 289 -20.79 -21.73 18.44
N GLU A 290 -20.82 -22.36 19.63
CA GLU A 290 -21.93 -22.21 20.58
C GLU A 290 -21.91 -20.90 21.41
N LYS A 291 -20.83 -20.08 21.35
CA LYS A 291 -20.70 -18.89 22.21
C LYS A 291 -20.10 -17.63 21.56
N ILE A 292 -19.99 -17.56 20.24
CA ILE A 292 -19.76 -16.27 19.57
C ILE A 292 -21.14 -15.61 19.46
N GLY A 293 -21.56 -14.95 20.54
CA GLY A 293 -22.88 -14.33 20.63
C GLY A 293 -23.18 -13.44 19.43
N VAL A 294 -24.46 -13.33 19.08
CA VAL A 294 -25.04 -12.54 17.99
C VAL A 294 -24.39 -11.16 17.80
N ALA A 295 -23.87 -10.55 18.88
CA ALA A 295 -23.13 -9.28 18.84
C ALA A 295 -21.78 -9.35 18.11
N LYS A 296 -20.94 -10.38 18.36
CA LYS A 296 -19.59 -10.49 17.77
C LYS A 296 -19.64 -10.88 16.29
N SER A 297 -20.62 -11.67 15.88
CA SER A 297 -20.90 -11.91 14.45
C SER A 297 -21.35 -10.64 13.72
N LYS A 298 -22.08 -9.72 14.39
CA LYS A 298 -22.47 -8.44 13.79
C LYS A 298 -21.28 -7.50 13.55
N GLU A 299 -20.30 -7.47 14.45
CA GLU A 299 -19.07 -6.69 14.31
C GLU A 299 -18.24 -7.18 13.12
N VAL A 300 -17.97 -8.48 13.04
CA VAL A 300 -17.23 -9.09 11.91
C VAL A 300 -17.94 -8.83 10.58
N LEU A 301 -19.27 -8.96 10.56
CA LEU A 301 -20.06 -8.68 9.36
C LEU A 301 -20.07 -7.20 8.99
N ALA A 302 -19.89 -6.28 9.93
CA ALA A 302 -19.81 -4.85 9.66
C ALA A 302 -18.46 -4.45 9.05
N GLU A 303 -17.38 -5.18 9.39
CA GLU A 303 -16.03 -4.93 8.89
C GLU A 303 -15.71 -5.63 7.56
N ALA A 304 -16.49 -6.62 7.16
CA ALA A 304 -16.26 -7.40 5.94
C ALA A 304 -16.64 -6.63 4.66
N ASP A 305 -15.70 -6.56 3.71
CA ASP A 305 -15.93 -6.07 2.35
C ASP A 305 -16.73 -7.07 1.50
N LEU A 306 -16.54 -8.37 1.78
CA LEU A 306 -17.18 -9.51 1.12
C LEU A 306 -17.57 -10.58 2.14
N ILE A 307 -18.73 -11.19 1.93
CA ILE A 307 -19.20 -12.33 2.71
C ILE A 307 -19.34 -13.55 1.81
N LEU A 308 -18.66 -14.64 2.16
CA LEU A 308 -18.87 -15.96 1.58
C LEU A 308 -19.81 -16.75 2.49
N PHE A 309 -21.08 -16.85 2.13
CA PHE A 309 -22.05 -17.63 2.90
C PHE A 309 -22.13 -19.06 2.36
N VAL A 310 -21.55 -19.99 3.12
CA VAL A 310 -21.45 -21.40 2.74
C VAL A 310 -22.67 -22.18 3.23
N LEU A 311 -23.36 -22.81 2.29
CA LEU A 311 -24.52 -23.68 2.52
C LEU A 311 -24.19 -25.11 2.08
N ASP A 312 -24.80 -26.10 2.71
CA ASP A 312 -24.68 -27.50 2.31
C ASP A 312 -25.82 -27.86 1.33
N ALA A 313 -25.50 -28.01 0.05
CA ALA A 313 -26.47 -28.31 -1.01
C ALA A 313 -27.21 -29.64 -0.79
N SER A 314 -26.66 -30.56 0.01
CA SER A 314 -27.24 -31.88 0.30
C SER A 314 -28.31 -31.89 1.39
N ARG A 315 -28.62 -30.72 1.98
CA ARG A 315 -29.56 -30.54 3.09
C ARG A 315 -30.59 -29.47 2.74
N GLU A 316 -31.78 -29.56 3.33
CA GLU A 316 -32.80 -28.50 3.22
C GLU A 316 -32.40 -27.28 4.05
N LEU A 317 -32.86 -26.09 3.64
CA LEU A 317 -32.71 -24.87 4.42
C LEU A 317 -33.51 -24.98 5.72
N THR A 318 -32.95 -24.46 6.81
CA THR A 318 -33.60 -24.46 8.13
C THR A 318 -33.79 -23.03 8.65
N LYS A 319 -34.52 -22.87 9.75
CA LYS A 319 -34.74 -21.59 10.44
C LYS A 319 -33.48 -20.77 10.68
N GLU A 320 -32.39 -21.40 11.13
CA GLU A 320 -31.12 -20.70 11.36
C GLU A 320 -30.51 -20.13 10.08
N ASP A 321 -30.71 -20.78 8.92
CA ASP A 321 -30.23 -20.24 7.64
C ASP A 321 -31.00 -18.97 7.29
N TYR A 322 -32.33 -18.97 7.50
CA TYR A 322 -33.20 -17.79 7.33
C TYR A 322 -32.81 -16.63 8.25
N GLU A 323 -32.52 -16.91 9.53
CA GLU A 323 -32.05 -15.89 10.47
C GLU A 323 -30.72 -15.25 10.01
N ILE A 324 -29.81 -16.06 9.44
CA ILE A 324 -28.57 -15.55 8.87
C ILE A 324 -28.87 -14.71 7.61
N PHE A 325 -29.74 -15.17 6.70
CA PHE A 325 -30.13 -14.39 5.52
C PHE A 325 -30.62 -12.98 5.89
N ASP A 326 -31.47 -12.87 6.91
CA ASP A 326 -32.01 -11.58 7.38
C ASP A 326 -30.92 -10.62 7.88
N ILE A 327 -29.88 -11.14 8.53
CA ILE A 327 -28.75 -10.35 9.03
C ILE A 327 -27.86 -9.84 7.88
N LEU A 328 -27.82 -10.56 6.76
CA LEU A 328 -26.92 -10.26 5.65
C LEU A 328 -27.52 -9.28 4.62
N VAL A 329 -28.81 -8.97 4.70
CA VAL A 329 -29.49 -8.08 3.74
C VAL A 329 -28.72 -6.76 3.54
N GLY A 330 -28.45 -6.42 2.27
CA GLY A 330 -27.77 -5.18 1.88
C GLY A 330 -26.24 -5.23 1.91
N LYS A 331 -25.64 -6.39 2.19
CA LYS A 331 -24.19 -6.61 2.14
C LYS A 331 -23.75 -7.27 0.83
N ASN A 332 -22.46 -7.16 0.49
CA ASN A 332 -21.86 -7.87 -0.63
C ASN A 332 -21.66 -9.35 -0.28
N ILE A 333 -22.49 -10.23 -0.84
CA ILE A 333 -22.52 -11.65 -0.50
C ILE A 333 -22.34 -12.50 -1.75
N VAL A 334 -21.53 -13.55 -1.64
CA VAL A 334 -21.52 -14.69 -2.54
C VAL A 334 -22.04 -15.91 -1.77
N PHE A 335 -23.13 -16.49 -2.27
CA PHE A 335 -23.72 -17.70 -1.71
C PHE A 335 -23.00 -18.91 -2.30
N VAL A 336 -22.28 -19.64 -1.46
CA VAL A 336 -21.49 -20.81 -1.88
C VAL A 336 -22.28 -22.07 -1.53
N LEU A 337 -22.89 -22.69 -2.53
CA LEU A 337 -23.56 -23.99 -2.39
C LEU A 337 -22.52 -25.10 -2.46
N ASN A 338 -22.06 -25.55 -1.30
CA ASN A 338 -21.04 -26.59 -1.20
C ASN A 338 -21.64 -28.00 -1.22
N LYS A 339 -20.81 -29.01 -1.50
CA LYS A 339 -21.14 -30.44 -1.54
C LYS A 339 -22.07 -30.86 -2.68
N ILE A 340 -21.91 -30.25 -3.85
CA ILE A 340 -22.66 -30.64 -5.06
C ILE A 340 -22.32 -32.04 -5.59
N ASP A 341 -21.28 -32.68 -5.04
CA ASP A 341 -21.00 -34.10 -5.22
C ASP A 341 -22.10 -35.01 -4.61
N LEU A 342 -22.95 -34.46 -3.73
CA LEU A 342 -24.08 -35.15 -3.13
C LEU A 342 -25.41 -34.74 -3.78
N PRO A 343 -26.48 -35.55 -3.63
CA PRO A 343 -27.80 -35.20 -4.15
C PRO A 343 -28.31 -33.87 -3.57
N LYS A 344 -28.58 -32.91 -4.46
CA LYS A 344 -29.08 -31.57 -4.11
C LYS A 344 -30.48 -31.64 -3.49
N LYS A 345 -30.65 -31.00 -2.33
CA LYS A 345 -31.93 -30.88 -1.60
C LYS A 345 -32.42 -29.44 -1.44
N ILE A 346 -31.58 -28.44 -1.70
CA ILE A 346 -31.97 -27.03 -1.70
C ILE A 346 -32.75 -26.71 -2.98
N ASP A 347 -33.94 -26.13 -2.84
CA ASP A 347 -34.70 -25.60 -3.98
C ASP A 347 -34.05 -24.31 -4.49
N GLU A 348 -33.64 -24.30 -5.76
CA GLU A 348 -33.06 -23.14 -6.41
C GLU A 348 -34.00 -21.94 -6.48
N LYS A 349 -35.32 -22.17 -6.58
CA LYS A 349 -36.30 -21.08 -6.63
C LYS A 349 -36.44 -20.41 -5.28
N GLU A 350 -36.47 -21.20 -4.22
CA GLU A 350 -36.47 -20.72 -2.84
C GLU A 350 -35.20 -19.91 -2.57
N LEU A 351 -34.03 -20.44 -2.94
CA LEU A 351 -32.76 -19.75 -2.79
C LEU A 351 -32.72 -18.43 -3.57
N LYS A 352 -33.08 -18.42 -4.87
CA LYS A 352 -33.11 -17.19 -5.68
C LYS A 352 -34.03 -16.11 -5.10
N ASN A 353 -35.16 -16.50 -4.52
CA ASN A 353 -36.07 -15.55 -3.87
C ASN A 353 -35.45 -14.93 -2.60
N LEU A 354 -34.69 -15.72 -1.83
CA LEU A 354 -34.00 -15.25 -0.62
C LEU A 354 -32.79 -14.39 -0.96
N THR A 355 -32.02 -14.78 -1.98
CA THR A 355 -30.79 -14.08 -2.37
C THR A 355 -31.05 -12.84 -3.24
N LYS A 356 -32.23 -12.73 -3.86
CA LYS A 356 -32.55 -11.70 -4.86
C LYS A 356 -31.45 -11.65 -5.95
N ASP A 357 -30.80 -10.50 -6.14
CA ASP A 357 -29.71 -10.27 -7.10
C ASP A 357 -28.34 -10.82 -6.62
N GLY A 358 -28.32 -11.57 -5.51
CA GLY A 358 -27.11 -12.18 -4.97
C GLY A 358 -26.51 -13.25 -5.88
N ILE A 359 -25.18 -13.35 -5.88
CA ILE A 359 -24.45 -14.30 -6.72
C ILE A 359 -24.40 -15.66 -6.03
N ILE A 360 -24.86 -16.72 -6.71
CA ILE A 360 -24.84 -18.09 -6.22
C ILE A 360 -23.79 -18.86 -7.01
N ILE A 361 -22.85 -19.49 -6.30
CA ILE A 361 -21.79 -20.33 -6.89
C ILE A 361 -21.89 -21.73 -6.30
N GLU A 362 -21.91 -22.73 -7.18
CA GLU A 362 -21.94 -24.14 -6.82
C GLU A 362 -20.52 -24.68 -6.72
N VAL A 363 -20.20 -25.34 -5.60
CA VAL A 363 -18.85 -25.83 -5.31
C VAL A 363 -18.90 -27.27 -4.79
N SER A 364 -17.96 -28.10 -5.23
CA SER A 364 -17.56 -29.28 -4.46
C SER A 364 -16.12 -29.09 -4.04
N THR A 365 -15.88 -28.90 -2.74
CA THR A 365 -14.51 -28.79 -2.21
C THR A 365 -13.74 -30.11 -2.28
N VAL A 366 -14.45 -31.25 -2.36
CA VAL A 366 -13.85 -32.59 -2.44
C VAL A 366 -13.41 -32.89 -3.88
N GLU A 367 -14.32 -32.68 -4.83
CA GLU A 367 -14.07 -32.92 -6.26
C GLU A 367 -13.40 -31.72 -6.97
N LYS A 368 -13.20 -30.61 -6.23
CA LYS A 368 -12.64 -29.34 -6.73
C LYS A 368 -13.43 -28.72 -7.89
N ILE A 369 -14.74 -28.91 -7.91
CA ILE A 369 -15.63 -28.33 -8.91
C ILE A 369 -16.07 -26.94 -8.45
N GLY A 370 -16.13 -25.96 -9.36
CA GLY A 370 -16.66 -24.62 -9.09
C GLY A 370 -15.73 -23.67 -8.33
N LEU A 371 -14.56 -24.12 -7.88
CA LEU A 371 -13.57 -23.26 -7.20
C LEU A 371 -13.07 -22.12 -8.12
N GLN A 372 -12.78 -22.43 -9.38
CA GLN A 372 -12.36 -21.42 -10.36
C GLN A 372 -13.47 -20.40 -10.63
N GLU A 373 -14.73 -20.82 -10.68
CA GLU A 373 -15.87 -19.91 -10.86
C GLU A 373 -16.05 -18.98 -9.65
N LEU A 374 -15.82 -19.49 -8.44
CA LEU A 374 -15.78 -18.68 -7.22
C LEU A 374 -14.66 -17.64 -7.28
N GLU A 375 -13.47 -18.01 -7.71
CA GLU A 375 -12.34 -17.10 -7.89
C GLU A 375 -12.63 -16.01 -8.93
N ASP A 376 -13.21 -16.40 -10.07
CA ASP A 376 -13.64 -15.48 -11.15
C ASP A 376 -14.67 -14.49 -10.64
N THR A 377 -15.62 -14.97 -9.85
CA THR A 377 -16.67 -14.14 -9.24
C THR A 377 -16.08 -13.12 -8.27
N ILE A 378 -15.19 -13.54 -7.37
CA ILE A 378 -14.52 -12.64 -6.43
C ILE A 378 -13.71 -11.59 -7.20
N TYR A 379 -12.98 -12.00 -8.24
CA TYR A 379 -12.24 -11.09 -9.10
C TYR A 379 -13.15 -10.04 -9.73
N ASN A 380 -14.25 -10.46 -10.35
CA ASN A 380 -15.19 -9.56 -11.02
C ASN A 380 -15.89 -8.59 -10.06
N LEU A 381 -16.16 -9.01 -8.83
CA LEU A 381 -16.72 -8.15 -7.78
C LEU A 381 -15.78 -7.00 -7.41
N VAL A 382 -14.48 -7.29 -7.25
CA VAL A 382 -13.47 -6.27 -6.89
C VAL A 382 -13.27 -5.25 -8.01
N PHE A 383 -13.34 -5.69 -9.26
CA PHE A 383 -13.21 -4.81 -10.42
C PHE A 383 -14.56 -4.25 -10.90
N LYS A 384 -15.69 -4.55 -10.23
CA LYS A 384 -17.05 -4.10 -10.59
C LYS A 384 -17.38 -4.22 -12.09
N GLY A 385 -16.86 -5.25 -12.76
CA GLY A 385 -16.99 -5.41 -14.22
C GLY A 385 -16.18 -4.41 -15.07
N ASN A 386 -15.50 -3.44 -14.47
CA ASN A 386 -14.52 -2.55 -15.13
C ASN A 386 -13.19 -3.28 -15.30
N ILE A 387 -13.19 -4.29 -16.18
CA ILE A 387 -11.99 -4.96 -16.70
C ILE A 387 -11.07 -3.94 -17.42
N ASN A 388 -11.62 -2.76 -17.76
CA ASN A 388 -10.99 -1.67 -18.50
C ASN A 388 -10.51 -0.49 -17.65
N VAL A 389 -10.46 -0.57 -16.31
CA VAL A 389 -9.57 0.37 -15.61
C VAL A 389 -8.18 0.04 -16.12
N LYS A 390 -7.66 0.87 -17.03
CA LYS A 390 -6.30 0.71 -17.53
C LYS A 390 -5.42 0.54 -16.31
N GLU A 391 -4.57 -0.47 -16.30
CA GLU A 391 -3.67 -0.80 -15.18
C GLU A 391 -2.77 0.37 -14.74
N ASP A 392 -2.87 1.52 -15.39
CA ASP A 392 -2.08 2.72 -15.16
C ASP A 392 -2.81 3.73 -14.27
N GLU A 393 -4.15 3.73 -14.16
CA GLU A 393 -4.91 4.81 -13.50
C GLU A 393 -5.39 4.51 -12.07
N ILE A 394 -4.83 3.50 -11.41
CA ILE A 394 -5.31 3.04 -10.09
C ILE A 394 -4.64 3.80 -8.95
N ILE A 395 -5.46 4.48 -8.15
CA ILE A 395 -5.07 5.04 -6.85
C ILE A 395 -5.18 3.96 -5.77
N THR A 396 -4.09 3.64 -5.07
CA THR A 396 -4.10 2.56 -4.05
C THR A 396 -4.26 3.04 -2.62
N ASN A 397 -3.98 4.32 -2.36
CA ASN A 397 -3.91 4.88 -1.01
C ASN A 397 -5.14 5.74 -0.68
N SER A 398 -5.80 5.45 0.44
CA SER A 398 -6.93 6.23 0.96
C SER A 398 -6.59 7.72 1.17
N ARG A 399 -5.34 8.05 1.52
CA ARG A 399 -4.86 9.44 1.63
C ARG A 399 -4.96 10.19 0.30
N HIS A 400 -4.58 9.53 -0.79
CA HIS A 400 -4.67 10.12 -2.13
C HIS A 400 -6.13 10.31 -2.52
N LYS A 401 -6.98 9.31 -2.25
CA LYS A 401 -8.43 9.39 -2.48
C LYS A 401 -9.05 10.58 -1.76
N GLU A 402 -8.73 10.78 -0.48
CA GLU A 402 -9.25 11.91 0.31
C GLU A 402 -8.80 13.25 -0.26
N ALA A 403 -7.51 13.39 -0.61
CA ALA A 403 -7.00 14.59 -1.25
C ALA A 403 -7.69 14.87 -2.60
N LEU A 404 -7.93 13.84 -3.42
CA LEU A 404 -8.65 13.94 -4.69
C LEU A 404 -10.13 14.32 -4.49
N ILE A 405 -10.81 13.76 -3.49
CA ILE A 405 -12.21 14.13 -3.16
C ILE A 405 -12.28 15.62 -2.78
N ASN A 406 -11.34 16.10 -1.96
CA ASN A 406 -11.28 17.51 -1.58
C ASN A 406 -10.93 18.40 -2.78
N ALA A 407 -9.99 17.99 -3.64
CA ALA A 407 -9.67 18.70 -4.87
C ALA A 407 -10.89 18.79 -5.81
N LYS A 408 -11.62 17.68 -5.97
CA LYS A 408 -12.86 17.62 -6.77
C LYS A 408 -13.88 18.63 -6.26
N LYS A 409 -14.11 18.68 -4.94
CA LYS A 409 -15.05 19.64 -4.34
C LYS A 409 -14.70 21.09 -4.68
N TYR A 410 -13.43 21.48 -4.61
CA TYR A 410 -13.00 22.82 -5.01
C TYR A 410 -13.17 23.06 -6.51
N MET A 411 -12.85 22.07 -7.35
CA MET A 411 -13.05 22.20 -8.80
C MET A 411 -14.53 22.24 -9.21
N GLU A 412 -15.42 21.55 -8.51
CA GLU A 412 -16.87 21.67 -8.69
C GLU A 412 -17.36 23.07 -8.31
N SER A 413 -16.81 23.66 -7.24
CA SER A 413 -17.06 25.06 -6.87
C SER A 413 -16.58 26.05 -7.95
N VAL A 414 -15.40 25.81 -8.54
CA VAL A 414 -14.90 26.59 -9.69
C VAL A 414 -15.86 26.52 -10.87
N VAL A 415 -16.36 25.32 -11.22
CA VAL A 415 -17.34 25.15 -12.30
C VAL A 415 -18.61 25.95 -12.01
N GLU A 416 -19.16 25.85 -10.79
CA GLU A 416 -20.35 26.60 -10.37
C GLU A 416 -20.12 28.12 -10.42
N ALA A 417 -18.94 28.59 -10.00
CA ALA A 417 -18.58 30.00 -9.99
C ALA A 417 -18.44 30.58 -11.41
N ILE A 418 -17.88 29.82 -12.36
CA ILE A 418 -17.80 30.22 -13.77
C ILE A 418 -19.20 30.30 -14.39
N GLU A 419 -20.07 29.31 -14.13
CA GLU A 419 -21.45 29.26 -14.64
C GLU A 419 -22.34 30.38 -14.09
N ARG A 420 -22.07 30.84 -12.86
CA ARG A 420 -22.80 31.93 -12.21
C ARG A 420 -22.17 33.30 -12.39
N GLU A 421 -21.12 33.40 -13.20
CA GLU A 421 -20.42 34.66 -13.48
C GLU A 421 -19.93 35.37 -12.20
N TYR A 422 -19.40 34.59 -11.26
CA TYR A 422 -18.72 35.16 -10.09
C TYR A 422 -17.39 35.82 -10.50
N SER A 423 -16.91 36.74 -9.66
CA SER A 423 -15.66 37.45 -9.92
C SER A 423 -14.46 36.51 -9.94
N GLU A 424 -13.50 36.84 -10.79
CA GLU A 424 -12.29 36.07 -11.06
C GLU A 424 -11.51 35.81 -9.76
N ASP A 425 -11.43 36.82 -8.87
CA ASP A 425 -10.82 36.70 -7.53
C ASP A 425 -11.37 35.52 -6.72
N LEU A 426 -12.69 35.32 -6.72
CA LEU A 426 -13.32 34.22 -5.96
C LEU A 426 -12.96 32.86 -6.56
N ILE A 427 -12.87 32.78 -7.89
CA ILE A 427 -12.51 31.56 -8.60
C ILE A 427 -11.05 31.16 -8.28
N THR A 428 -10.15 32.14 -8.18
CA THR A 428 -8.73 31.86 -7.87
C THR A 428 -8.52 31.23 -6.49
N ILE A 429 -9.39 31.51 -5.51
CA ILE A 429 -9.29 30.94 -4.16
C ILE A 429 -9.48 29.42 -4.22
N ASP A 430 -10.53 28.96 -4.90
CA ASP A 430 -10.83 27.54 -5.02
C ASP A 430 -9.81 26.80 -5.91
N LEU A 431 -9.28 27.45 -6.96
CA LEU A 431 -8.19 26.88 -7.76
C LEU A 431 -6.91 26.67 -6.92
N ASN A 432 -6.53 27.64 -6.10
CA ASN A 432 -5.40 27.50 -5.18
C ASN A 432 -5.63 26.38 -4.15
N ALA A 433 -6.85 26.28 -3.62
CA ALA A 433 -7.21 25.21 -2.69
C ALA A 433 -7.14 23.82 -3.37
N ALA A 434 -7.59 23.69 -4.62
CA ALA A 434 -7.44 22.47 -5.41
C ALA A 434 -5.97 22.10 -5.66
N LEU A 435 -5.14 23.07 -6.04
CA LEU A 435 -3.69 22.89 -6.20
C LEU A 435 -3.03 22.42 -4.90
N GLU A 436 -3.42 22.99 -3.76
CA GLU A 436 -2.91 22.57 -2.45
C GLU A 436 -3.26 21.11 -2.15
N GLN A 437 -4.50 20.66 -2.42
CA GLN A 437 -4.88 19.27 -2.20
C GLN A 437 -4.10 18.30 -3.10
N ILE A 438 -3.94 18.63 -4.38
CA ILE A 438 -3.15 17.81 -5.32
C ILE A 438 -1.67 17.76 -4.88
N GLY A 439 -1.11 18.90 -4.44
CA GLY A 439 0.26 18.97 -3.93
C GLY A 439 0.50 18.13 -2.67
N LYS A 440 -0.54 17.84 -1.86
CA LYS A 440 -0.41 16.96 -0.69
C LYS A 440 -0.09 15.53 -1.09
N ILE A 441 -0.51 15.09 -2.28
CA ILE A 441 -0.26 13.73 -2.78
C ILE A 441 1.22 13.52 -3.06
N THR A 442 1.86 14.46 -3.78
CA THR A 442 3.29 14.43 -4.10
C THR A 442 4.19 14.93 -2.96
N GLY A 443 3.60 15.61 -1.97
CA GLY A 443 4.31 16.11 -0.79
C GLY A 443 4.80 17.56 -0.91
N GLU A 444 4.47 18.27 -1.98
CA GLU A 444 4.86 19.69 -2.18
C GLU A 444 4.21 20.64 -1.18
N THR A 445 2.97 20.34 -0.77
CA THR A 445 2.16 21.13 0.18
C THR A 445 1.80 20.29 1.42
N ALA A 446 2.48 19.17 1.64
CA ALA A 446 2.25 18.33 2.81
C ALA A 446 2.80 18.99 4.08
N THR A 447 2.10 18.80 5.19
CA THR A 447 2.55 19.25 6.51
C THR A 447 3.66 18.33 7.03
N GLU A 448 4.50 18.85 7.92
CA GLU A 448 5.56 18.07 8.56
C GLU A 448 4.99 16.87 9.36
N ASP A 449 3.87 17.06 10.05
CA ASP A 449 3.18 16.00 10.78
C ASP A 449 2.73 14.86 9.86
N LEU A 450 2.19 15.18 8.68
CA LEU A 450 1.78 14.17 7.69
C LEU A 450 2.98 13.38 7.19
N ILE A 451 4.09 14.08 6.89
CA ILE A 451 5.34 13.46 6.48
C ILE A 451 5.82 12.49 7.58
N ASN A 452 5.84 12.93 8.84
CA ASN A 452 6.26 12.10 9.97
C ASN A 452 5.37 10.86 10.14
N GLN A 453 4.05 11.01 10.11
CA GLN A 453 3.10 9.89 10.22
C GLN A 453 3.29 8.83 9.12
N ILE A 454 3.67 9.23 7.91
CA ILE A 454 3.95 8.29 6.81
C ILE A 454 5.24 7.52 7.11
N PHE A 455 6.31 8.21 7.52
CA PHE A 455 7.61 7.58 7.76
C PHE A 455 7.68 6.76 9.05
N GLU A 456 6.87 7.05 10.06
CA GLU A 456 6.73 6.23 11.27
C GLU A 456 6.26 4.79 10.98
N ARG A 457 5.56 4.57 9.86
CA ARG A 457 5.09 3.23 9.45
C ARG A 457 6.18 2.38 8.81
N PHE A 458 7.35 2.95 8.51
CA PHE A 458 8.48 2.22 7.93
C PHE A 458 9.25 1.43 9.00
N CYS A 459 10.04 0.47 8.56
CA CYS A 459 11.00 -0.21 9.43
C CYS A 459 12.24 0.68 9.68
N VAL A 460 12.94 0.45 10.78
CA VAL A 460 14.28 1.02 10.98
C VAL A 460 15.23 0.47 9.91
N GLY A 461 15.96 1.34 9.21
CA GLY A 461 16.92 0.95 8.16
C GLY A 461 16.43 1.10 6.72
N LYS A 462 15.17 1.50 6.50
CA LYS A 462 14.64 2.02 5.24
C LYS A 462 13.61 3.09 5.49
#